data_AF-A0AAV0WM79-F1
#
_entry.id   AF-A0AAV0WM79-F1
#
_cell.length_a   1.000
_cell.length_b   1.000
_cell.length_c   1.000
_cell.angle_alpha   90.00
_cell.angle_beta   90.00
_cell.angle_gamma   90.00
#
_symmetry.space_group_name_H-M   'P 1'
#
loop_
_entity.id
_entity.type
_entity.pdbx_description
1 polymer ?
#
loop_
_entity_poly.entity_id
_entity_poly.type
_entity_poly.pdbx_seq_one_letter_code
_entity_poly.pdbx_strand_id
1 'polypeptide(L)'
;MPDEEIRKHRQDLQIILTDGEDKDIDAIDLFEELLILREMVDNNMTAIQTLTLVKKSLGSFSNVEVALRILLTIPIASAGAERSFSKLKLIKHFLRNSLSQFKLAGLALIDIESEIGDSLSLENILDTFAAQKARKKMF
;
A
#
# COMPACT_ATOMS: atom_id res chain seq x y z
N MET A 1 -20.12 -13.46 22.71
CA MET A 1 -20.66 -12.36 21.88
C MET A 1 -21.96 -12.86 21.28
N PRO A 2 -23.03 -12.05 21.20
CA PRO A 2 -24.28 -12.48 20.58
C PRO A 2 -24.08 -12.67 19.07
N ASP A 3 -24.55 -13.79 18.53
CA ASP A 3 -24.33 -14.21 17.13
C ASP A 3 -24.80 -13.18 16.09
N GLU A 4 -25.77 -12.33 16.48
CA GLU A 4 -26.33 -11.26 15.66
C GLU A 4 -25.32 -10.13 15.38
N GLU A 5 -24.47 -9.79 16.36
CA GLU A 5 -23.41 -8.81 16.16
C GLU A 5 -22.36 -9.34 15.18
N ILE A 6 -21.95 -10.60 15.33
CA ILE A 6 -20.91 -11.18 14.46
C ILE A 6 -21.41 -11.26 13.02
N ARG A 7 -22.69 -11.58 12.81
CA ARG A 7 -23.32 -11.56 11.48
C ARG A 7 -23.31 -10.18 10.87
N LYS A 8 -23.58 -9.13 11.65
CA LYS A 8 -23.53 -7.74 11.17
C LYS A 8 -22.12 -7.35 10.73
N HIS A 9 -21.10 -7.59 11.57
CA HIS A 9 -19.72 -7.24 11.24
C HIS A 9 -19.21 -7.93 9.96
N ARG A 10 -19.63 -9.18 9.73
CA ARG A 10 -19.34 -9.94 8.51
C ARG A 10 -19.91 -9.28 7.26
N GLN A 11 -21.18 -8.87 7.32
CA GLN A 11 -21.85 -8.19 6.21
C GLN A 11 -21.24 -6.82 5.93
N ASP A 12 -20.95 -6.06 6.99
CA ASP A 12 -20.30 -4.75 6.88
C ASP A 12 -18.92 -4.88 6.20
N LEU A 13 -18.13 -5.89 6.59
CA LEU A 13 -16.81 -6.12 5.99
C LEU A 13 -16.90 -6.47 4.50
N GLN A 14 -17.83 -7.34 4.11
CA GLN A 14 -18.03 -7.67 2.70
C GLN A 14 -18.48 -6.45 1.90
N ILE A 15 -19.40 -5.63 2.44
CA ILE A 15 -19.85 -4.40 1.78
C ILE A 15 -18.68 -3.44 1.56
N ILE A 16 -17.81 -3.26 2.56
CA ILE A 16 -16.63 -2.38 2.47
C ILE A 16 -15.65 -2.84 1.39
N LEU A 17 -15.56 -4.16 1.17
CA LEU A 17 -14.63 -4.80 0.25
C LEU A 17 -15.30 -5.28 -1.05
N THR A 18 -16.44 -4.69 -1.40
CA THR A 18 -17.13 -4.93 -2.68
C THR A 18 -17.02 -3.68 -3.54
N ASP A 19 -16.54 -3.85 -4.79
CA ASP A 19 -16.53 -2.81 -5.82
C ASP A 19 -17.42 -3.24 -6.99
N GLY A 20 -18.59 -2.61 -7.11
CA GLY A 20 -19.59 -2.98 -8.12
C GLY A 20 -20.17 -4.37 -7.86
N GLU A 21 -19.96 -5.30 -8.80
CA GLU A 21 -20.39 -6.71 -8.68
C GLU A 21 -19.29 -7.63 -8.13
N ASP A 22 -18.05 -7.14 -8.06
CA ASP A 22 -16.89 -7.91 -7.61
C ASP A 22 -16.69 -7.73 -6.10
N LYS A 23 -16.57 -8.86 -5.39
CA LYS A 23 -16.29 -8.90 -3.95
C LYS A 23 -14.91 -9.50 -3.72
N ASP A 24 -14.06 -8.81 -2.97
CA ASP A 24 -12.74 -9.32 -2.62
C ASP A 24 -12.81 -10.44 -1.55
N ILE A 25 -13.89 -10.46 -0.76
CA ILE A 25 -14.13 -11.40 0.32
C ILE A 25 -15.60 -11.81 0.35
N ASP A 26 -15.87 -13.12 0.44
CA ASP A 26 -17.19 -13.65 0.79
C ASP A 26 -17.29 -13.85 2.32
N ALA A 27 -18.30 -13.24 2.94
CA ALA A 27 -18.42 -13.24 4.38
C ALA A 27 -18.81 -14.59 4.99
N ILE A 28 -19.50 -15.46 4.23
CA ILE A 28 -19.87 -16.80 4.67
C ILE A 28 -18.63 -17.68 4.60
N ASP A 29 -17.98 -17.71 3.45
CA ASP A 29 -16.77 -18.53 3.25
C ASP A 29 -15.65 -18.10 4.20
N LEU A 30 -15.44 -16.78 4.39
CA LEU A 30 -14.48 -16.27 5.37
C LEU A 30 -14.75 -16.81 6.77
N PHE A 31 -16.02 -16.91 7.19
CA PHE A 31 -16.33 -17.40 8.53
C PHE A 31 -16.04 -18.89 8.68
N GLU A 32 -16.41 -19.69 7.68
CA GLU A 32 -16.13 -21.13 7.67
C GLU A 32 -14.62 -21.39 7.66
N GLU A 33 -13.89 -20.66 6.83
CA GLU A 33 -12.42 -20.68 6.78
C GLU A 33 -11.82 -20.32 8.16
N LEU A 34 -12.32 -19.29 8.84
CA LEU A 34 -11.84 -18.88 10.17
C LEU A 34 -12.12 -19.93 11.25
N LEU A 35 -13.26 -20.62 11.18
CA LEU A 35 -13.56 -21.70 12.13
C LEU A 35 -12.57 -22.85 12.00
N ILE A 36 -12.24 -23.25 10.77
CA ILE A 36 -11.27 -24.30 10.51
C ILE A 36 -9.86 -23.83 10.91
N LEU A 37 -9.50 -22.59 10.55
CA LEU A 37 -8.19 -22.01 10.85
C LEU A 37 -7.92 -21.94 12.36
N ARG A 38 -8.94 -21.63 13.17
CA ARG A 38 -8.81 -21.56 14.64
C ARG A 38 -8.29 -22.86 15.24
N GLU A 39 -8.67 -24.01 14.68
CA GLU A 39 -8.21 -25.32 15.15
C GLU A 39 -6.80 -25.67 14.67
N MET A 40 -6.29 -24.95 13.65
CA MET A 40 -4.96 -25.17 13.05
C MET A 40 -3.89 -24.20 13.56
N VAL A 41 -4.30 -23.10 14.20
CA VAL A 41 -3.40 -22.01 14.61
C VAL A 41 -3.15 -22.06 16.11
N ASP A 42 -1.88 -22.09 16.49
CA ASP A 42 -1.47 -21.97 17.89
C ASP A 42 -1.59 -20.51 18.37
N ASN A 43 -1.94 -20.31 19.65
CA ASN A 43 -2.07 -18.98 20.27
C ASN A 43 -0.78 -18.13 20.22
N ASN A 44 0.37 -18.74 19.96
CA ASN A 44 1.66 -18.06 19.86
C ASN A 44 2.05 -17.67 18.43
N MET A 45 1.23 -17.96 17.42
CA MET A 45 1.51 -17.58 16.03
C MET A 45 1.27 -16.10 15.78
N THR A 46 2.21 -15.47 15.09
CA THR A 46 2.07 -14.11 14.57
C THR A 46 1.25 -14.10 13.28
N ALA A 47 0.61 -12.97 12.95
CA ALA A 47 -0.17 -12.82 11.72
C ALA A 47 0.64 -13.13 10.43
N ILE A 48 1.95 -12.86 10.41
CA ILE A 48 2.84 -13.20 9.28
C ILE A 48 3.05 -14.72 9.18
N GLN A 49 3.20 -15.40 10.31
CA GLN A 49 3.32 -16.86 10.34
C GLN A 49 1.99 -17.52 9.94
N THR A 50 0.85 -17.00 10.41
CA THR A 50 -0.48 -17.45 9.99
C THR A 50 -0.69 -17.26 8.48
N LEU A 51 -0.29 -16.12 7.91
CA LEU A 51 -0.34 -15.90 6.46
C LEU A 51 0.52 -16.92 5.70
N THR A 52 1.70 -17.26 6.22
CA THR A 52 2.59 -18.25 5.61
C THR A 52 1.98 -19.65 5.65
N LEU A 53 1.30 -20.01 6.74
CA LEU A 53 0.57 -21.27 6.87
C LEU A 53 -0.59 -21.35 5.87
N VAL A 54 -1.41 -20.29 5.81
CA VAL A 54 -2.53 -20.17 4.88
C VAL A 54 -2.06 -20.28 3.42
N LYS A 55 -0.95 -19.64 3.05
CA LYS A 55 -0.40 -19.75 1.69
C LYS A 55 0.02 -21.18 1.31
N LYS A 56 0.43 -22.00 2.28
CA LYS A 56 0.79 -23.42 2.03
C LYS A 56 -0.42 -24.32 1.80
N SER A 57 -1.62 -23.87 2.16
CA SER A 57 -2.87 -24.64 2.04
C SER A 57 -3.48 -24.68 0.63
N LEU A 58 -2.75 -24.18 -0.39
CA LEU A 58 -3.13 -24.23 -1.81
C LEU A 58 -4.54 -23.67 -2.12
N GLY A 59 -4.89 -22.55 -1.48
CA GLY A 59 -6.14 -21.82 -1.76
C GLY A 59 -7.35 -22.26 -0.92
N SER A 60 -7.17 -23.18 0.04
CA SER A 60 -8.26 -23.62 0.94
C SER A 60 -8.76 -22.52 1.89
N PHE A 61 -8.02 -21.42 2.02
CA PHE A 61 -8.31 -20.29 2.90
C PHE A 61 -8.13 -18.96 2.15
N SER A 62 -8.78 -18.86 0.98
CA SER A 62 -8.61 -17.72 0.05
C SER A 62 -9.09 -16.40 0.64
N ASN A 63 -10.23 -16.40 1.34
CA ASN A 63 -10.80 -15.21 1.95
C ASN A 63 -9.96 -14.75 3.16
N VAL A 64 -9.51 -15.69 3.99
CA VAL A 64 -8.59 -15.43 5.10
C VAL A 64 -7.25 -14.90 4.60
N GLU A 65 -6.73 -15.42 3.49
CA GLU A 65 -5.48 -14.90 2.90
C GLU A 65 -5.63 -13.42 2.53
N VAL A 66 -6.72 -13.05 1.83
CA VAL A 66 -7.02 -11.67 1.45
C VAL A 66 -7.18 -10.79 2.70
N ALA A 67 -7.95 -11.24 3.69
CA ALA A 67 -8.16 -10.52 4.94
C ALA A 67 -6.84 -10.26 5.69
N LEU A 68 -5.97 -11.27 5.82
CA LEU A 68 -4.66 -11.15 6.47
C LEU A 68 -3.73 -10.21 5.71
N ARG A 69 -3.75 -10.25 4.37
CA ARG A 69 -2.98 -9.30 3.54
C ARG A 69 -3.44 -7.86 3.78
N ILE A 70 -4.75 -7.60 3.78
CA ILE A 70 -5.31 -6.28 4.07
C ILE A 70 -4.89 -5.82 5.47
N LEU A 71 -5.07 -6.67 6.48
CA LEU A 71 -4.71 -6.40 7.87
C LEU A 71 -3.24 -6.05 8.04
N LEU A 72 -2.33 -6.78 7.37
CA LEU A 72 -0.89 -6.53 7.45
C LEU A 72 -0.47 -5.29 6.64
N THR A 73 -1.22 -4.92 5.60
CA THR A 73 -0.86 -3.80 4.72
C THR A 73 -1.31 -2.46 5.29
N ILE A 74 -2.48 -2.36 5.92
CA ILE A 74 -3.01 -1.07 6.43
C ILE A 74 -2.05 -0.37 7.43
N PRO A 75 -1.54 -1.04 8.49
CA PRO A 75 -0.62 -0.41 9.43
C PRO A 75 0.72 -0.03 8.79
N ILE A 76 1.23 -0.88 7.90
CA ILE A 76 2.49 -0.64 7.18
C ILE A 76 2.34 0.56 6.24
N ALA A 77 1.23 0.64 5.52
CA ALA A 77 0.90 1.75 4.64
C ALA A 77 0.72 3.06 5.42
N SER A 78 0.07 3.03 6.59
CA SER A 78 -0.05 4.21 7.47
C SER A 78 1.32 4.71 7.91
N ALA A 79 2.20 3.82 8.39
CA ALA A 79 3.55 4.18 8.80
C ALA A 79 4.40 4.71 7.62
N GLY A 80 4.27 4.12 6.43
CA GLY A 80 4.90 4.59 5.21
C GLY A 80 4.41 5.98 4.80
N ALA A 81 3.09 6.19 4.78
CA ALA A 81 2.48 7.48 4.50
C ALA A 81 2.91 8.55 5.51
N GLU A 82 2.89 8.26 6.81
CA GLU A 82 3.38 9.14 7.87
C GLU A 82 4.86 9.51 7.68
N ARG A 83 5.71 8.54 7.33
CA ARG A 83 7.12 8.78 7.01
C ARG A 83 7.26 9.70 5.79
N SER A 84 6.53 9.45 4.71
CA SER A 84 6.53 10.28 3.50
C SER A 84 6.01 11.70 3.77
N PHE A 85 4.95 11.85 4.57
CA PHE A 85 4.45 13.16 5.00
C PHE A 85 5.43 13.89 5.92
N SER A 86 6.18 13.17 6.76
CA SER A 86 7.24 13.74 7.59
C SER A 86 8.38 14.30 6.73
N LYS A 87 8.81 13.54 5.71
CA LYS A 87 9.79 14.01 4.71
C LYS A 87 9.27 15.23 3.95
N LEU A 88 8.04 15.18 3.45
CA LEU A 88 7.40 16.32 2.79
C LEU A 88 7.33 17.55 3.69
N LYS A 89 7.06 17.38 4.99
CA LYS A 89 7.06 18.46 5.97
C LYS A 89 8.45 19.09 6.13
N LEU A 90 9.52 18.28 6.15
CA LEU A 90 10.91 18.77 6.17
C LEU A 90 11.25 19.53 4.89
N ILE A 91 10.92 18.99 3.71
CA ILE A 91 11.12 19.64 2.42
C ILE A 91 10.37 20.98 2.38
N LYS A 92 9.09 20.99 2.77
CA LYS A 92 8.26 22.20 2.81
C LYS A 92 8.78 23.23 3.80
N HIS A 93 9.30 22.82 4.95
CA HIS A 93 9.91 23.71 5.92
C HIS A 93 11.21 24.33 5.39
N PHE A 94 12.08 23.51 4.80
CA PHE A 94 13.35 23.93 4.21
C PHE A 94 13.15 24.89 3.02
N LEU A 95 12.13 24.67 2.20
CA LEU A 95 11.90 25.37 0.93
C LEU A 95 10.84 26.49 1.00
N ARG A 96 10.35 26.80 2.20
CA ARG A 96 9.25 27.76 2.46
C ARG A 96 9.47 29.17 1.88
N ASN A 97 10.67 29.51 1.43
CA ASN A 97 10.96 30.85 0.91
C ASN A 97 10.93 31.00 -0.63
N SER A 98 10.66 29.99 -1.48
CA SER A 98 10.60 30.25 -2.95
C SER A 98 9.95 29.23 -3.91
N LEU A 99 9.41 28.09 -3.47
CA LEU A 99 9.02 27.02 -4.42
C LEU A 99 7.50 26.88 -4.65
N SER A 100 7.13 26.74 -5.92
CA SER A 100 5.75 26.46 -6.35
C SER A 100 5.34 25.02 -6.05
N GLN A 101 4.02 24.77 -5.89
CA GLN A 101 3.47 23.43 -5.61
C GLN A 101 3.94 22.36 -6.60
N PHE A 102 4.05 22.71 -7.89
CA PHE A 102 4.53 21.78 -8.92
C PHE A 102 5.95 21.30 -8.66
N LYS A 103 6.86 22.21 -8.29
CA LYS A 103 8.25 21.85 -7.99
C LYS A 103 8.35 21.06 -6.68
N LEU A 104 7.50 21.39 -5.70
CA LEU A 104 7.43 20.64 -4.45
C LEU A 104 6.97 19.20 -4.67
N ALA A 105 5.94 18.99 -5.49
CA ALA A 105 5.46 17.66 -5.85
C ALA A 105 6.52 16.84 -6.59
N GLY A 106 7.24 17.46 -7.53
CA GLY A 106 8.35 16.79 -8.24
C GLY A 106 9.50 16.37 -7.32
N LEU A 107 9.89 17.22 -6.36
CA LEU A 107 10.93 16.88 -5.39
C LEU A 107 10.49 15.79 -4.41
N ALA A 108 9.23 15.83 -3.96
CA ALA A 108 8.68 14.79 -3.10
C ALA A 108 8.65 13.43 -3.81
N LEU A 109 8.33 13.42 -5.11
CA LEU A 109 8.37 12.20 -5.92
C LEU A 109 9.78 11.62 -6.01
N ILE A 110 10.79 12.47 -6.25
CA ILE A 110 12.21 12.04 -6.29
C ILE A 110 12.68 11.51 -4.92
N ASP A 111 12.26 12.13 -3.81
CA ASP A 111 12.63 11.68 -2.45
C ASP A 111 11.95 10.36 -2.05
N ILE A 112 10.69 10.13 -2.49
CA ILE A 112 9.99 8.86 -2.29
C ILE A 112 10.61 7.75 -3.13
N GLU A 113 10.91 8.04 -4.40
CA GLU A 113 11.52 7.12 -5.36
C GLU A 113 13.04 7.26 -5.41
N SER A 114 13.68 7.52 -4.25
CA SER A 114 15.10 7.86 -4.20
C SER A 114 16.00 6.77 -4.77
N GLU A 115 15.61 5.49 -4.61
CA GLU A 115 16.33 4.36 -5.20
C GLU A 115 16.37 4.42 -6.74
N ILE A 116 15.25 4.83 -7.36
CA ILE A 116 15.18 5.06 -8.81
C ILE A 116 15.94 6.34 -9.17
N GLY A 117 15.81 7.38 -8.35
CA GLY A 117 16.54 8.64 -8.51
C GLY A 117 18.06 8.46 -8.52
N ASP A 118 18.59 7.61 -7.63
CA ASP A 118 20.02 7.30 -7.52
C ASP A 118 20.56 6.52 -8.73
N SER A 119 19.69 5.76 -9.42
CA SER A 119 20.03 5.08 -10.67
C SER A 119 20.11 6.02 -11.88
N LEU A 120 19.61 7.25 -11.75
CA LEU A 120 19.51 8.22 -12.83
C LEU A 120 20.85 8.96 -13.00
N SER A 121 21.49 8.84 -14.17
CA SER A 121 22.70 9.61 -14.47
C SER A 121 22.37 11.09 -14.67
N LEU A 122 22.95 11.94 -13.82
CA LEU A 122 22.83 13.40 -13.94
C LEU A 122 23.33 13.92 -15.29
N GLU A 123 24.37 13.30 -15.86
CA GLU A 123 24.89 13.67 -17.19
C GLU A 123 23.83 13.46 -18.27
N ASN A 124 23.15 12.31 -18.27
CA ASN A 124 22.09 12.03 -19.24
C ASN A 124 20.91 13.00 -19.10
N ILE A 125 20.57 13.40 -17.87
CA ILE A 125 19.51 14.38 -17.61
C ILE A 125 19.92 15.76 -18.16
N LEU A 126 21.16 16.18 -17.93
CA LEU A 126 21.68 17.44 -18.43
C LEU A 126 21.69 17.48 -19.96
N ASP A 127 22.14 16.41 -20.61
CA ASP A 127 22.14 16.30 -22.07
C ASP A 127 20.72 16.34 -22.65
N THR A 128 19.79 15.61 -22.04
CA THR A 128 18.37 15.61 -22.45
C THR A 128 17.77 17.01 -22.29
N PHE A 129 18.04 17.68 -21.17
CA PHE A 129 17.54 19.03 -20.92
C PHE A 129 18.15 20.04 -21.88
N ALA A 130 19.46 19.95 -22.17
CA ALA A 130 20.15 20.78 -23.14
C ALA A 130 19.58 20.58 -24.55
N ALA A 131 19.32 19.34 -24.97
CA ALA A 131 18.70 19.02 -26.26
C ALA A 131 17.28 19.61 -26.38
N GLN A 132 16.49 19.62 -25.30
CA GLN A 132 15.16 20.23 -25.29
C GLN A 132 15.19 21.76 -25.25
N LYS A 133 16.17 22.36 -24.57
CA LYS A 133 16.31 23.83 -24.47
C LYS A 133 17.06 24.46 -25.65
N ALA A 134 17.72 23.66 -26.48
CA ALA A 134 18.37 24.11 -27.70
C ALA A 134 17.31 24.67 -28.66
N ARG A 135 17.05 25.98 -28.57
CA ARG A 135 16.37 26.73 -29.63
C ARG A 135 17.08 26.42 -30.94
N LYS A 136 16.40 25.75 -31.86
CA LYS A 136 16.84 25.64 -33.26
C LYS A 136 16.96 27.08 -33.79
N LYS A 137 18.18 27.61 -33.80
CA LYS A 137 18.48 28.86 -34.51
C LYS A 137 18.47 28.48 -35.99
N MET A 138 17.34 28.67 -36.66
CA MET A 138 17.30 28.62 -38.11
C MET A 138 18.05 29.84 -38.62
N PHE A 139 19.13 29.60 -39.35
CA PHE A 139 19.79 30.60 -40.19
C PHE A 139 19.09 30.65 -41.54
#